data_AF-A0A8D0FYS0-F1
#
_entry.id   AF-A0A8D0FYS0-F1
#
_cell.length_a   1.000
_cell.length_b   1.000
_cell.length_c   1.000
_cell.angle_alpha   90.00
_cell.angle_beta   90.00
_cell.angle_gamma   90.00
#
_symmetry.space_group_name_H-M   'P 1'
#
loop_
_entity.id
_entity.type
_entity.pdbx_description
1 polymer ?
#
loop_
_entity_poly.entity_id
_entity_poly.type
_entity_poly.pdbx_seq_one_letter_code
_entity_poly.pdbx_strand_id
1 'polypeptide(L)'
;MSHAKRLPELPSLPASASAAPSELYQVCSGCYPPLMQQASWTLAAPFKEQSYYRSPSDSIANNYTLTARDLKLKNMHKLKSSSMTGMSLGSAEQRTASPHNQPLTPEEQFVIMHLHEKEISKQEKPPSRNDIERYCYYIYNGVQEDMLAPQDKEVINVILKHIPTHILSNPDLENLLASLKEEIKTDYHIGLMKAIVDYILMDPAERERLFIGSTPRPFPQRVVRAPVPWHSSYEEVKSWNERNLFVVNPLMPTLQQLWLSQYSHLRFVRTEEMCCRDLPLLPTEFEEVIRRHCVEAHNILQNEWIPTCASIFLDQKRKWLHFAPENDFDSSQRVESYFHSVSTLMSLQLREMVVNSLEDLLAFFMIHKDGSDFTEPYQEMQFFVPSILTVKLSVEEPKIVFEPPLKECWGLMSHCFREILHHAEELPKVERFLFPELKRHDLTLSTVKPDELLFIEYVNKLEKIFESNVLGPQKYLNVYRKYSNLLNNNAQQDITDFLKEGHSLEALAEKIDSLTKLKREIASMHVTVPLALFCLDAVQLNEELCNQTQNLKDRLIEFEVMENRKLNKRYMLLACMVLAVYIAVLNWNLEQENLLLGRRKITEFLPLCIFFPMYNVK
;
A
#
# COMPACT_ATOMS: atom_id res chain seq x y z
N MET A 1 -38.10 -3.27 68.93
CA MET A 1 -36.81 -3.08 68.23
C MET A 1 -37.00 -3.64 66.84
N SER A 2 -36.85 -2.97 65.70
CA SER A 2 -36.24 -1.70 65.28
C SER A 2 -37.14 -1.10 64.19
N HIS A 3 -37.41 0.21 64.25
CA HIS A 3 -38.23 0.90 63.26
C HIS A 3 -37.59 0.81 61.86
N ALA A 4 -38.21 0.08 60.94
CA ALA A 4 -37.91 0.16 59.52
C ALA A 4 -38.45 1.50 58.98
N LYS A 5 -37.56 2.31 58.39
CA LYS A 5 -37.92 3.51 57.64
C LYS A 5 -38.95 3.12 56.56
N ARG A 6 -40.15 3.70 56.62
CA ARG A 6 -41.13 3.65 55.54
C ARG A 6 -40.47 4.16 54.26
N LEU A 7 -40.48 3.34 53.22
CA LEU A 7 -40.31 3.80 51.84
C LEU A 7 -41.40 4.86 51.56
N PRO A 8 -41.11 5.95 50.82
CA PRO A 8 -42.14 6.88 50.38
C PRO A 8 -43.14 6.11 49.49
N GLU A 9 -44.43 6.28 49.74
CA GLU A 9 -45.48 5.78 48.83
C GLU A 9 -45.28 6.40 47.44
N LEU A 10 -45.37 5.57 46.40
CA LEU A 10 -45.38 6.03 45.01
C LEU A 10 -46.55 7.00 44.81
N PRO A 11 -46.36 8.16 44.14
CA PRO A 11 -47.45 9.07 43.88
C PRO A 11 -48.47 8.42 42.92
N SER A 12 -49.75 8.67 43.17
CA SER A 12 -50.86 8.17 42.35
C SER A 12 -50.75 8.67 40.90
N LEU A 13 -51.01 7.77 39.95
CA LEU A 13 -51.09 8.08 38.52
C LEU A 13 -52.11 9.21 38.23
N PRO A 14 -51.86 10.10 37.26
CA PRO A 14 -52.84 11.11 36.86
C PRO A 14 -54.08 10.44 36.25
N ALA A 15 -55.25 10.83 36.74
CA ALA A 15 -56.55 10.26 36.35
C ALA A 15 -57.10 10.78 35.01
N SER A 16 -56.37 11.64 34.28
CA SER A 16 -56.82 12.16 32.99
C SER A 16 -55.65 12.52 32.06
N ALA A 17 -55.90 12.41 30.74
CA ALA A 17 -54.93 12.65 29.68
C ALA A 17 -54.56 14.13 29.45
N SER A 18 -55.09 15.06 30.23
CA SER A 18 -54.85 16.51 30.08
C SER A 18 -54.07 17.16 31.22
N ALA A 19 -53.60 16.40 32.21
CA ALA A 19 -52.75 16.91 33.27
C ALA A 19 -51.27 16.67 32.98
N ALA A 20 -50.44 17.71 33.06
CA ALA A 20 -48.99 17.57 32.97
C ALA A 20 -48.48 16.69 34.13
N PRO A 21 -47.64 15.66 33.85
CA PRO A 21 -47.13 14.79 34.91
C PRO A 21 -46.18 15.55 35.83
N SER A 22 -46.19 15.22 37.12
CA SER A 22 -45.29 15.83 38.13
C SER A 22 -43.81 15.62 37.76
N GLU A 23 -42.94 16.59 38.06
CA GLU A 23 -41.50 16.56 37.76
C GLU A 23 -40.78 15.28 38.23
N LEU A 24 -41.23 14.69 39.35
CA LEU A 24 -40.71 13.41 39.87
C LEU A 24 -41.01 12.21 38.95
N TYR A 25 -42.09 12.24 38.18
CA TYR A 25 -42.45 11.18 37.22
C TYR A 25 -41.60 11.26 35.94
N GLN A 26 -41.20 12.47 35.53
CA GLN A 26 -40.24 12.70 34.45
C GLN A 26 -38.81 12.25 34.81
N VAL A 27 -38.46 12.26 36.11
CA VAL A 27 -37.15 11.80 36.58
C VAL A 27 -37.11 10.28 36.79
N CYS A 28 -38.23 9.64 37.16
CA CYS A 28 -38.28 8.19 37.42
C CYS A 28 -38.69 7.33 36.22
N SER A 29 -39.37 7.87 35.21
CA SER A 29 -39.63 7.18 33.93
C SER A 29 -38.65 7.74 32.90
N GLY A 30 -37.58 7.00 32.59
CA GLY A 30 -36.48 7.44 31.74
C GLY A 30 -36.91 7.98 30.36
N CYS A 31 -35.93 8.45 29.58
CA CYS A 31 -36.06 9.18 28.30
C CYS A 31 -37.02 8.60 27.20
N TYR A 32 -37.69 7.47 27.44
CA TYR A 32 -38.58 6.73 26.54
C TYR A 32 -39.92 6.39 27.21
N PRO A 33 -41.04 7.04 26.81
CA PRO A 33 -42.38 6.68 27.30
C PRO A 33 -42.77 5.23 26.94
N PRO A 34 -43.58 4.54 27.76
CA PRO A 34 -43.95 3.15 27.50
C PRO A 34 -44.75 3.00 26.21
N LEU A 35 -44.46 1.94 25.44
CA LEU A 35 -45.19 1.58 24.22
C LEU A 35 -46.42 0.72 24.53
N MET A 36 -46.27 -0.23 25.46
CA MET A 36 -47.28 -1.22 25.83
C MET A 36 -47.78 -0.99 27.25
N GLN A 37 -48.97 -1.49 27.56
CA GLN A 37 -49.51 -1.48 28.93
C GLN A 37 -48.78 -2.53 29.79
N GLN A 38 -48.40 -2.16 31.03
CA GLN A 38 -47.74 -3.08 31.97
C GLN A 38 -48.72 -4.10 32.58
N ALA A 39 -50.00 -3.73 32.73
CA ALA A 39 -51.04 -4.58 33.28
C ALA A 39 -52.31 -4.48 32.43
N SER A 40 -52.52 -5.45 31.55
CA SER A 40 -53.69 -5.55 30.66
C SER A 40 -54.22 -6.99 30.60
N TRP A 41 -55.53 -7.12 30.36
CA TRP A 41 -56.17 -8.43 30.14
C TRP A 41 -55.81 -9.06 28.79
N THR A 42 -55.39 -8.23 27.83
CA THR A 42 -54.92 -8.65 26.50
C THR A 42 -53.40 -8.48 26.44
N LEU A 43 -52.68 -9.48 25.94
CA LEU A 43 -51.26 -9.36 25.63
C LEU A 43 -51.03 -8.31 24.55
N ALA A 44 -49.88 -7.64 24.59
CA ALA A 44 -49.52 -6.60 23.63
C ALA A 44 -50.58 -5.48 23.46
N ALA A 45 -51.26 -5.06 24.54
CA ALA A 45 -52.16 -3.92 24.48
C ALA A 45 -51.36 -2.58 24.39
N PRO A 46 -51.57 -1.74 23.36
CA PRO A 46 -50.89 -0.46 23.25
C PRO A 46 -51.24 0.49 24.40
N PHE A 47 -50.25 1.28 24.86
CA PHE A 47 -50.44 2.22 25.98
C PHE A 47 -51.60 3.20 25.75
N LYS A 48 -51.74 3.70 24.52
CA LYS A 48 -52.78 4.68 24.15
C LYS A 48 -54.22 4.24 24.43
N GLU A 49 -54.49 2.93 24.44
CA GLU A 49 -55.85 2.41 24.64
C GLU A 49 -56.38 2.68 26.06
N GLN A 50 -55.51 3.04 27.03
CA GLN A 50 -55.94 3.48 28.37
C GLN A 50 -56.83 4.73 28.34
N SER A 51 -56.66 5.58 27.32
CA SER A 51 -57.45 6.80 27.14
C SER A 51 -58.83 6.56 26.53
N TYR A 52 -59.13 5.34 26.08
CA TYR A 52 -60.36 5.00 25.37
C TYR A 52 -61.15 3.90 26.09
N TYR A 53 -62.48 4.05 26.14
CA TYR A 53 -63.37 2.98 26.58
C TYR A 53 -63.75 2.09 25.38
N ARG A 54 -62.78 1.29 24.91
CA ARG A 54 -62.90 0.37 23.76
C ARG A 54 -62.76 -1.08 24.21
N SER A 55 -63.50 -1.98 23.57
CA SER A 55 -63.23 -3.41 23.73
C SER A 55 -61.97 -3.79 22.92
N PRO A 56 -61.27 -4.89 23.25
CA PRO A 56 -60.13 -5.35 22.46
C PRO A 56 -60.46 -5.54 20.96
N SER A 57 -61.70 -5.93 20.65
CA SER A 57 -62.17 -6.05 19.26
C SER A 57 -62.34 -4.70 18.55
N ASP A 58 -62.68 -3.63 19.29
CA ASP A 58 -62.80 -2.28 18.73
C ASP A 58 -61.43 -1.60 18.54
N SER A 59 -60.37 -2.08 19.22
CA SER A 59 -59.01 -1.56 19.06
C SER A 59 -58.24 -2.20 17.90
N ILE A 60 -58.66 -3.38 17.42
CA ILE A 60 -58.00 -4.04 16.29
C ILE A 60 -58.18 -3.18 15.03
N ALA A 61 -57.10 -3.03 14.26
CA ALA A 61 -57.08 -2.33 12.97
C ALA A 61 -57.42 -0.81 13.03
N ASN A 62 -57.53 -0.22 14.23
CA ASN A 62 -57.91 1.19 14.39
C ASN A 62 -56.88 2.21 13.84
N ASN A 63 -55.63 1.79 13.61
CA ASN A 63 -54.57 2.63 13.03
C ASN A 63 -54.42 2.53 11.51
N TYR A 64 -55.06 1.57 10.84
CA TYR A 64 -54.94 1.45 9.37
C TYR A 64 -55.61 2.60 8.62
N THR A 65 -56.63 3.23 9.21
CA THR A 65 -57.24 4.44 8.67
C THR A 65 -57.85 5.28 9.78
N LEU A 66 -57.68 6.60 9.70
CA LEU A 66 -58.25 7.56 10.64
C LEU A 66 -59.79 7.43 10.76
N THR A 67 -60.46 6.99 9.69
CA THR A 67 -61.91 6.75 9.67
C THR A 67 -62.35 5.50 10.43
N ALA A 68 -61.44 4.54 10.65
CA ALA A 68 -61.72 3.31 11.39
C ALA A 68 -61.48 3.47 12.90
N ARG A 69 -60.87 4.57 13.34
CA ARG A 69 -60.43 4.80 14.72
C ARG A 69 -61.57 4.62 15.73
N ASP A 70 -62.78 5.06 15.41
CA ASP A 70 -63.94 5.06 16.31
C ASP A 70 -65.02 4.04 15.95
N LEU A 71 -64.73 3.10 15.05
CA LEU A 71 -65.64 2.01 14.74
C LEU A 71 -65.83 1.12 15.96
N LYS A 72 -67.09 0.85 16.31
CA LYS A 72 -67.45 -0.09 17.37
C LYS A 72 -68.14 -1.29 16.75
N LEU A 73 -67.74 -2.49 17.14
CA LEU A 73 -68.28 -3.76 16.62
C LEU A 73 -69.80 -3.85 16.82
N LYS A 74 -70.31 -3.28 17.93
CA LYS A 74 -71.76 -3.18 18.21
C LYS A 74 -72.54 -2.30 17.23
N ASN A 75 -71.86 -1.38 16.54
CA ASN A 75 -72.45 -0.48 15.54
C ASN A 75 -72.31 -1.05 14.12
N MET A 76 -71.61 -2.18 13.94
CA MET A 76 -71.53 -2.85 12.65
C MET A 76 -72.80 -3.65 12.40
N HIS A 77 -73.54 -3.31 11.34
CA HIS A 77 -74.67 -4.10 10.90
C HIS A 77 -74.18 -5.50 10.50
N LYS A 78 -74.68 -6.55 11.15
CA LYS A 78 -74.53 -7.91 10.63
C LYS A 78 -75.23 -7.96 9.27
N LEU A 79 -74.45 -8.03 8.20
CA LEU A 79 -74.96 -8.48 6.91
C LEU A 79 -75.57 -9.86 7.16
N LYS A 80 -76.90 -9.96 7.16
CA LYS A 80 -77.56 -11.27 7.07
C LYS A 80 -77.01 -11.91 5.81
N SER A 81 -76.31 -13.02 5.94
CA SER A 81 -75.90 -13.80 4.77
C SER A 81 -77.17 -14.26 4.06
N SER A 82 -77.63 -13.49 3.08
CA SER A 82 -78.49 -14.02 2.05
C SER A 82 -77.64 -15.04 1.31
N SER A 83 -78.00 -16.31 1.47
CA SER A 83 -77.57 -17.40 0.61
C SER A 83 -77.42 -16.90 -0.83
N MET A 84 -76.22 -17.05 -1.38
CA MET A 84 -75.92 -16.80 -2.78
C MET A 84 -76.72 -17.78 -3.64
N THR A 85 -77.97 -17.42 -3.93
CA THR A 85 -78.74 -17.98 -5.04
C THR A 85 -78.60 -16.99 -6.19
N GLY A 86 -78.12 -17.48 -7.32
CA GLY A 86 -77.70 -16.68 -8.46
C GLY A 86 -78.72 -15.63 -8.89
N MET A 87 -78.25 -14.39 -8.99
CA MET A 87 -78.88 -13.36 -9.79
C MET A 87 -78.01 -13.08 -11.01
N SER A 88 -78.63 -13.29 -12.16
CA SER A 88 -78.15 -13.07 -13.51
C SER A 88 -77.48 -11.70 -13.69
N LEU A 89 -76.42 -11.69 -14.50
CA LEU A 89 -75.78 -10.48 -15.04
C LEU A 89 -76.84 -9.62 -15.73
N GLY A 90 -77.22 -8.52 -15.09
CA GLY A 90 -77.92 -7.40 -15.71
C GLY A 90 -76.90 -6.39 -16.25
N SER A 91 -76.84 -6.30 -17.59
CA SER A 91 -76.37 -5.14 -18.38
C SER A 91 -75.09 -4.45 -17.92
N ALA A 92 -73.97 -4.84 -18.51
CA ALA A 92 -72.80 -3.99 -18.63
C ALA A 92 -73.19 -2.73 -19.43
N GLU A 93 -73.34 -1.61 -18.74
CA GLU A 93 -73.22 -0.30 -19.39
C GLU A 93 -71.84 -0.26 -20.06
N GLN A 94 -71.87 -0.16 -21.39
CA GLN A 94 -70.70 0.11 -22.22
C GLN A 94 -70.09 1.43 -21.75
N ARG A 95 -69.10 1.34 -20.86
CA ARG A 95 -68.07 2.38 -20.76
C ARG A 95 -67.33 2.37 -22.09
N THR A 96 -67.61 3.39 -22.88
CA THR A 96 -66.86 3.73 -24.08
C THR A 96 -65.37 3.63 -23.78
N ALA A 97 -64.70 2.72 -24.47
CA ALA A 97 -63.26 2.54 -24.35
C ALA A 97 -62.57 3.85 -24.72
N SER A 98 -61.97 4.51 -23.73
CA SER A 98 -61.03 5.60 -24.00
C SER A 98 -59.82 5.02 -24.76
N PRO A 99 -59.17 5.80 -25.64
CA PRO A 99 -57.98 5.34 -26.38
C PRO A 99 -56.75 5.05 -25.50
N HIS A 100 -56.87 5.16 -24.17
CA HIS A 100 -55.81 4.92 -23.18
C HIS A 100 -55.72 3.49 -22.63
N ASN A 101 -56.42 2.51 -23.22
CA ASN A 101 -56.40 1.12 -22.75
C ASN A 101 -55.25 0.26 -23.32
N GLN A 102 -54.13 0.87 -23.74
CA GLN A 102 -52.94 0.10 -24.09
C GLN A 102 -52.24 -0.34 -22.79
N PRO A 103 -51.89 -1.62 -22.63
CA PRO A 103 -51.10 -2.05 -21.48
C PRO A 103 -49.75 -1.34 -21.50
N LEU A 104 -49.41 -0.70 -20.39
CA LEU A 104 -48.16 0.05 -20.22
C LEU A 104 -46.95 -0.84 -20.41
N THR A 105 -45.92 -0.34 -21.10
CA THR A 105 -44.63 -1.03 -21.10
C THR A 105 -44.01 -0.93 -19.70
N PRO A 106 -43.14 -1.85 -19.32
CA PRO A 106 -42.45 -1.78 -18.03
C PRO A 106 -41.59 -0.56 -17.81
N GLU A 107 -41.00 0.04 -18.85
CA GLU A 107 -40.36 1.35 -18.74
C GLU A 107 -41.38 2.41 -18.30
N GLU A 108 -42.57 2.42 -18.88
CA GLU A 108 -43.66 3.33 -18.51
C GLU A 108 -44.18 3.03 -17.09
N GLN A 109 -44.31 1.75 -16.73
CA GLN A 109 -44.68 1.34 -15.37
C GLN A 109 -43.64 1.81 -14.35
N PHE A 110 -42.35 1.70 -14.67
CA PHE A 110 -41.28 2.22 -13.82
C PHE A 110 -41.37 3.73 -13.68
N VAL A 111 -41.64 4.48 -14.76
CA VAL A 111 -41.83 5.94 -14.67
C VAL A 111 -42.96 6.28 -13.69
N ILE A 112 -44.09 5.60 -13.77
CA ILE A 112 -45.23 5.80 -12.86
C ILE A 112 -44.85 5.47 -11.41
N MET A 113 -44.18 4.33 -11.17
CA MET A 113 -43.73 3.94 -9.83
C MET A 113 -42.77 4.98 -9.25
N HIS A 114 -41.80 5.47 -10.04
CA HIS A 114 -40.88 6.51 -9.61
C HIS A 114 -41.59 7.84 -9.33
N LEU A 115 -42.63 8.19 -10.10
CA LEU A 115 -43.43 9.38 -9.83
C LEU A 115 -44.19 9.26 -8.51
N HIS A 116 -44.80 8.11 -8.23
CA HIS A 116 -45.44 7.84 -6.94
C HIS A 116 -44.43 7.88 -5.78
N GLU A 117 -43.26 7.27 -5.94
CA GLU A 117 -42.18 7.31 -4.93
C GLU A 117 -41.69 8.75 -4.67
N LYS A 118 -41.57 9.57 -5.72
CA LYS A 118 -41.23 10.99 -5.60
C LYS A 118 -42.32 11.80 -4.90
N GLU A 119 -43.58 11.45 -5.09
CA GLU A 119 -44.67 12.15 -4.42
C GLU A 119 -44.74 11.79 -2.94
N ILE A 120 -44.56 10.51 -2.61
CA ILE A 120 -44.42 10.04 -1.22
C ILE A 120 -43.21 10.70 -0.54
N SER A 121 -42.08 10.84 -1.25
CA SER A 121 -40.87 11.45 -0.67
C SER A 121 -40.99 12.95 -0.39
N LYS A 122 -41.87 13.67 -1.11
CA LYS A 122 -42.20 15.07 -0.80
C LYS A 122 -43.09 15.20 0.43
N GLN A 123 -44.02 14.26 0.63
CA GLN A 123 -44.98 14.29 1.74
C GLN A 123 -44.33 13.85 3.07
N GLU A 124 -43.38 12.92 3.01
CA GLU A 124 -42.74 12.34 4.19
C GLU A 124 -41.23 12.64 4.23
N LYS A 125 -40.80 13.39 5.24
CA LYS A 125 -39.38 13.68 5.50
C LYS A 125 -38.64 12.41 5.97
N PRO A 126 -37.36 12.23 5.59
CA PRO A 126 -36.56 11.13 6.13
C PRO A 126 -36.40 11.25 7.66
N PRO A 127 -36.28 10.13 8.38
CA PRO A 127 -36.08 10.15 9.83
C PRO A 127 -34.73 10.79 10.19
N SER A 128 -34.72 11.56 11.27
CA SER A 128 -33.48 12.05 11.87
C SER A 128 -32.74 10.92 12.59
N ARG A 129 -31.47 11.14 12.96
CA ARG A 129 -30.70 10.18 13.75
C ARG A 129 -31.40 9.80 15.06
N ASN A 130 -31.97 10.78 15.77
CA ASN A 130 -32.72 10.54 17.01
C ASN A 130 -34.01 9.76 16.75
N ASP A 131 -34.69 9.97 15.63
CA ASP A 131 -35.87 9.17 15.26
C ASP A 131 -35.50 7.70 15.04
N ILE A 132 -34.38 7.44 14.36
CA ILE A 132 -33.88 6.07 14.14
C ILE A 132 -33.51 5.42 15.48
N GLU A 133 -32.77 6.11 16.35
CA GLU A 133 -32.37 5.59 17.65
C GLU A 133 -33.59 5.25 18.53
N ARG A 134 -34.60 6.13 18.57
CA ARG A 134 -35.86 5.89 19.29
C ARG A 134 -36.68 4.76 18.68
N TYR A 135 -36.81 4.75 17.36
CA TYR A 135 -37.51 3.70 16.63
C TYR A 135 -36.91 2.32 16.93
N CYS A 136 -35.58 2.18 16.80
CA CYS A 136 -34.88 0.95 17.13
C CYS A 136 -35.04 0.58 18.61
N TYR A 137 -34.96 1.55 19.53
CA TYR A 137 -35.19 1.29 20.95
C TYR A 137 -36.55 0.61 21.20
N TYR A 138 -37.63 1.11 20.59
CA TYR A 138 -38.96 0.53 20.77
C TYR A 138 -39.13 -0.85 20.11
N ILE A 139 -38.41 -1.13 19.02
CA ILE A 139 -38.39 -2.47 18.43
C ILE A 139 -37.77 -3.47 19.41
N TYR A 140 -36.58 -3.16 19.95
CA TYR A 140 -35.83 -4.12 20.76
C TYR A 140 -36.25 -4.17 22.24
N ASN A 141 -36.84 -3.09 22.77
CA ASN A 141 -37.15 -2.97 24.20
C ASN A 141 -38.60 -2.57 24.49
N GLY A 142 -39.35 -2.11 23.48
CA GLY A 142 -40.71 -1.61 23.66
C GLY A 142 -41.76 -2.72 23.74
N VAL A 143 -41.50 -3.88 23.16
CA VAL A 143 -42.37 -5.06 23.16
C VAL A 143 -41.60 -6.25 23.75
N GLN A 144 -42.21 -6.95 24.71
CA GLN A 144 -41.58 -8.12 25.34
C GLN A 144 -41.87 -9.40 24.52
N GLU A 145 -40.94 -10.37 24.55
CA GLU A 145 -41.06 -11.60 23.77
C GLU A 145 -42.27 -12.46 24.19
N ASP A 146 -42.65 -12.44 25.46
CA ASP A 146 -43.81 -13.15 26.00
C ASP A 146 -45.16 -12.57 25.51
N MET A 147 -45.15 -11.36 24.96
CA MET A 147 -46.32 -10.72 24.35
C MET A 147 -46.53 -11.16 22.89
N LEU A 148 -45.56 -11.87 22.30
CA LEU A 148 -45.56 -12.26 20.89
C LEU A 148 -46.28 -13.59 20.69
N ALA A 149 -46.92 -13.74 19.53
CA ALA A 149 -47.43 -15.05 19.12
C ALA A 149 -46.24 -15.99 18.87
N PRO A 150 -46.25 -17.24 19.36
CA PRO A 150 -45.18 -18.18 19.08
C PRO A 150 -45.16 -18.57 17.61
N GLN A 151 -43.97 -18.82 17.06
CA GLN A 151 -43.82 -19.29 15.68
C GLN A 151 -44.50 -20.65 15.50
N ASP A 152 -45.29 -20.77 14.42
CA ASP A 152 -45.89 -22.03 14.02
C ASP A 152 -44.79 -23.06 13.63
N LYS A 153 -44.81 -24.23 14.26
CA LYS A 153 -43.78 -25.27 14.10
C LYS A 153 -43.77 -25.84 12.69
N GLU A 154 -44.90 -25.73 12.00
CA GLU A 154 -45.10 -26.25 10.67
C GLU A 154 -44.32 -25.43 9.63
N VAL A 155 -44.06 -24.15 9.88
CA VAL A 155 -43.32 -23.26 8.98
C VAL A 155 -41.89 -23.76 8.76
N ILE A 156 -41.20 -24.15 9.83
CA ILE A 156 -39.84 -24.72 9.73
C ILE A 156 -39.86 -26.00 8.90
N ASN A 157 -40.87 -26.86 9.10
CA ASN A 157 -40.99 -28.09 8.31
C ASN A 157 -41.22 -27.80 6.82
N VAL A 158 -41.96 -26.75 6.47
CA VAL A 158 -42.12 -26.32 5.07
C VAL A 158 -40.81 -25.81 4.50
N ILE A 159 -40.07 -24.96 5.23
CA ILE A 159 -38.76 -24.44 4.79
C ILE A 159 -37.81 -25.60 4.52
N LEU A 160 -37.71 -26.56 5.43
CA LEU A 160 -36.81 -27.72 5.28
C LEU A 160 -37.17 -28.60 4.08
N LYS A 161 -38.44 -28.67 3.66
CA LYS A 161 -38.86 -29.43 2.46
C LYS A 161 -38.30 -28.85 1.15
N HIS A 162 -37.93 -27.58 1.12
CA HIS A 162 -37.32 -26.96 -0.04
C HIS A 162 -35.81 -27.21 -0.15
N ILE A 163 -35.20 -27.81 0.88
CA ILE A 163 -33.77 -28.09 0.91
C ILE A 163 -33.52 -29.56 0.50
N PRO A 164 -32.59 -29.83 -0.43
CA PRO A 164 -32.23 -31.20 -0.80
C PRO A 164 -31.82 -32.06 0.41
N THR A 165 -32.33 -33.29 0.45
CA THR A 165 -32.14 -34.21 1.60
C THR A 165 -30.66 -34.52 1.89
N HIS A 166 -29.80 -34.58 0.88
CA HIS A 166 -28.37 -34.85 1.06
C HIS A 166 -27.63 -33.72 1.79
N ILE A 167 -28.12 -32.47 1.74
CA ILE A 167 -27.57 -31.33 2.48
C ILE A 167 -28.01 -31.42 3.95
N LEU A 168 -29.28 -31.72 4.19
CA LEU A 168 -29.85 -31.86 5.54
C LEU A 168 -29.24 -33.02 6.33
N SER A 169 -28.82 -34.08 5.64
CA SER A 169 -28.20 -35.26 6.24
C SER A 169 -26.67 -35.14 6.42
N ASN A 170 -26.06 -34.01 6.05
CA ASN A 170 -24.61 -33.83 6.17
C ASN A 170 -24.22 -33.44 7.62
N PRO A 171 -23.44 -34.27 8.34
CA PRO A 171 -23.06 -33.99 9.73
C PRO A 171 -22.22 -32.71 9.88
N ASP A 172 -21.41 -32.35 8.88
CA ASP A 172 -20.57 -31.15 8.94
C ASP A 172 -21.41 -29.85 8.93
N LEU A 173 -22.66 -29.93 8.46
CA LEU A 173 -23.57 -28.80 8.34
C LEU A 173 -24.59 -28.73 9.48
N GLU A 174 -24.57 -29.67 10.43
CA GLU A 174 -25.56 -29.74 11.50
C GLU A 174 -25.53 -28.49 12.40
N ASN A 175 -24.33 -28.03 12.76
CA ASN A 175 -24.15 -26.80 13.54
C ASN A 175 -24.66 -25.56 12.80
N LEU A 176 -24.39 -25.47 11.49
CA LEU A 176 -24.89 -24.39 10.65
C LEU A 176 -26.42 -24.43 10.55
N LEU A 177 -27.01 -25.62 10.39
CA LEU A 177 -28.46 -25.77 10.35
C LEU A 177 -29.12 -25.37 11.67
N ALA A 178 -28.50 -25.69 12.81
CA ALA A 178 -28.97 -25.26 14.12
C ALA A 178 -28.88 -23.73 14.28
N SER A 179 -27.77 -23.11 13.88
CA SER A 179 -27.62 -21.65 13.95
C SER A 179 -28.63 -20.93 13.06
N LEU A 180 -28.88 -21.43 11.85
CA LEU A 180 -29.87 -20.87 10.92
C LEU A 180 -31.30 -20.97 11.47
N LYS A 181 -31.64 -22.05 12.19
CA LYS A 181 -32.96 -22.18 12.83
C LYS A 181 -33.14 -21.16 13.95
N GLU A 182 -32.11 -20.92 14.77
CA GLU A 182 -32.16 -19.88 15.80
C GLU A 182 -32.19 -18.47 15.19
N GLU A 183 -31.50 -18.24 14.08
CA GLU A 183 -31.58 -16.99 13.31
C GLU A 183 -33.01 -16.74 12.80
N ILE A 184 -33.63 -17.73 12.15
CA ILE A 184 -35.04 -17.64 11.70
C ILE A 184 -35.99 -17.33 12.85
N LYS A 185 -35.78 -17.98 14.00
CA LYS A 185 -36.58 -17.73 15.20
C LYS A 185 -36.38 -16.30 15.68
N THR A 186 -35.14 -15.83 15.77
CA THR A 186 -34.81 -14.46 16.20
C THR A 186 -35.45 -13.43 15.27
N ASP A 187 -35.33 -13.63 13.96
CA ASP A 187 -35.92 -12.77 12.93
C ASP A 187 -37.45 -12.74 13.00
N TYR A 188 -38.09 -13.87 13.29
CA TYR A 188 -39.53 -13.92 13.50
C TYR A 188 -39.97 -13.01 14.66
N HIS A 189 -39.27 -13.06 15.81
CA HIS A 189 -39.60 -12.22 16.96
C HIS A 189 -39.35 -10.74 16.66
N ILE A 190 -38.17 -10.38 16.14
CA ILE A 190 -37.83 -8.99 15.78
C ILE A 190 -38.82 -8.45 14.73
N GLY A 191 -39.16 -9.26 13.73
CA GLY A 191 -40.14 -8.90 12.70
C GLY A 191 -41.52 -8.59 13.27
N LEU A 192 -41.98 -9.39 14.25
CA LEU A 192 -43.27 -9.16 14.91
C LEU A 192 -43.24 -7.95 15.84
N MET A 193 -42.17 -7.76 16.61
CA MET A 193 -41.95 -6.55 17.43
C MET A 193 -41.98 -5.29 16.55
N LYS A 194 -41.25 -5.32 15.43
CA LYS A 194 -41.24 -4.23 14.44
C LYS A 194 -42.63 -3.98 13.87
N ALA A 195 -43.37 -5.02 13.50
CA ALA A 195 -44.73 -4.88 12.96
C ALA A 195 -45.68 -4.22 13.97
N ILE A 196 -45.58 -4.56 15.26
CA ILE A 196 -46.35 -3.94 16.35
C ILE A 196 -45.98 -2.46 16.49
N VAL A 197 -44.69 -2.14 16.53
CA VAL A 197 -44.19 -0.75 16.61
C VAL A 197 -44.66 0.06 15.40
N ASP A 198 -44.49 -0.45 14.18
CA ASP A 198 -44.92 0.21 12.95
C ASP A 198 -46.44 0.48 12.97
N TYR A 199 -47.23 -0.50 13.40
CA TYR A 199 -48.67 -0.35 13.53
C TYR A 199 -49.08 0.72 14.55
N ILE A 200 -48.40 0.83 15.69
CA ILE A 200 -48.66 1.88 16.69
C ILE A 200 -48.27 3.26 16.13
N LEU A 201 -47.12 3.34 15.45
CA LEU A 201 -46.62 4.58 14.86
C LEU A 201 -47.39 5.05 13.62
N MET A 202 -48.33 4.26 13.09
CA MET A 202 -49.32 4.76 12.13
C MET A 202 -50.23 5.85 12.74
N ASP A 203 -50.40 5.89 14.07
CA ASP A 203 -51.14 6.96 14.76
C ASP A 203 -50.25 8.20 14.97
N PRO A 204 -50.57 9.37 14.37
CA PRO A 204 -49.78 10.58 14.53
C PRO A 204 -49.64 11.04 15.99
N ALA A 205 -50.64 10.78 16.83
CA ALA A 205 -50.60 11.14 18.26
C ALA A 205 -49.55 10.30 19.02
N GLU A 206 -49.38 9.03 18.65
CA GLU A 206 -48.35 8.17 19.25
C GLU A 206 -46.94 8.56 18.77
N ARG A 207 -46.80 8.95 17.51
CA ARG A 207 -45.53 9.51 17.00
C ARG A 207 -45.10 10.75 17.78
N GLU A 208 -46.04 11.66 18.05
CA GLU A 208 -45.77 12.85 18.86
C GLU A 208 -45.40 12.48 20.31
N ARG A 209 -46.18 11.58 20.95
CA ARG A 209 -45.94 11.12 22.32
C ARG A 209 -44.58 10.44 22.51
N LEU A 210 -44.18 9.62 21.54
CA LEU A 210 -42.91 8.88 21.58
C LEU A 210 -41.72 9.72 21.05
N PHE A 211 -42.00 10.94 20.58
CA PHE A 211 -41.08 11.85 19.92
C PHE A 211 -40.35 11.20 18.74
N ILE A 212 -41.12 10.57 17.85
CA ILE A 212 -40.64 9.98 16.59
C ILE A 212 -41.26 10.78 15.45
N GLY A 213 -40.47 11.69 14.90
CA GLY A 213 -40.88 12.60 13.83
C GLY A 213 -41.12 11.90 12.50
N SER A 214 -40.39 10.82 12.19
CA SER A 214 -40.57 9.99 10.99
C SER A 214 -39.97 8.60 11.20
N THR A 215 -40.41 7.60 10.42
CA THR A 215 -39.90 6.22 10.50
C THR A 215 -39.07 5.86 9.26
N PRO A 216 -38.14 4.88 9.36
CA PRO A 216 -37.44 4.35 8.20
C PRO A 216 -38.41 3.77 7.18
N ARG A 217 -38.25 4.16 5.91
CA ARG A 217 -39.05 3.62 4.80
C ARG A 217 -38.46 2.30 4.31
N PRO A 218 -39.28 1.25 4.10
CA PRO A 218 -38.80 0.05 3.42
C PRO A 218 -38.38 0.40 1.99
N PHE A 219 -37.46 -0.39 1.43
CA PHE A 219 -37.10 -0.26 0.04
C PHE A 219 -38.36 -0.49 -0.85
N PRO A 220 -38.65 0.40 -1.82
CA PRO A 220 -39.88 0.30 -2.61
C PRO A 220 -39.89 -1.00 -3.42
N GLN A 221 -40.94 -1.80 -3.22
CA GLN A 221 -41.16 -3.01 -3.99
C GLN A 221 -41.85 -2.66 -5.31
N ARG A 222 -41.12 -2.84 -6.42
CA ARG A 222 -41.64 -2.55 -7.77
C ARG A 222 -42.10 -3.84 -8.42
N VAL A 223 -43.39 -3.94 -8.71
CA VAL A 223 -43.99 -5.11 -9.36
C VAL A 223 -44.40 -4.74 -10.77
N VAL A 224 -43.61 -5.20 -11.74
CA VAL A 224 -43.92 -5.05 -13.17
C VAL A 224 -45.00 -6.05 -13.55
N ARG A 225 -46.04 -5.58 -14.25
CA ARG A 225 -47.11 -6.41 -14.82
C ARG A 225 -46.89 -6.63 -16.31
N ALA A 226 -47.37 -7.76 -16.81
CA ALA A 226 -47.30 -8.12 -18.24
C ALA A 226 -48.02 -7.08 -19.12
N PRO A 227 -47.59 -6.89 -20.39
CA PRO A 227 -46.58 -7.68 -21.12
C PRO A 227 -45.12 -7.30 -20.81
N VAL A 228 -44.23 -8.30 -20.81
CA VAL A 228 -42.77 -8.15 -20.57
C VAL A 228 -42.01 -8.56 -21.85
N PRO A 229 -41.95 -7.72 -22.89
CA PRO A 229 -41.42 -8.13 -24.20
C PRO A 229 -39.92 -8.52 -24.24
N TRP A 230 -39.10 -8.17 -23.25
CA TRP A 230 -37.70 -8.62 -23.15
C TRP A 230 -37.54 -9.95 -22.40
N HIS A 231 -38.62 -10.63 -21.97
CA HIS A 231 -38.49 -11.88 -21.22
C HIS A 231 -37.68 -12.94 -21.97
N SER A 232 -37.99 -13.20 -23.25
CA SER A 232 -37.24 -14.15 -24.08
C SER A 232 -35.78 -13.74 -24.25
N SER A 233 -35.52 -12.45 -24.46
CA SER A 233 -34.15 -11.93 -24.57
C SER A 233 -33.37 -12.08 -23.26
N TYR A 234 -34.01 -11.83 -22.11
CA TYR A 234 -33.42 -12.06 -20.80
C TYR A 234 -33.09 -13.55 -20.58
N GLU A 235 -34.00 -14.46 -20.91
CA GLU A 235 -33.75 -15.90 -20.76
C GLU A 235 -32.61 -16.39 -21.66
N GLU A 236 -32.54 -15.88 -22.89
CA GLU A 236 -31.45 -16.17 -23.82
C GLU A 236 -30.10 -15.68 -23.30
N VAL A 237 -30.02 -14.41 -22.89
CA VAL A 237 -28.78 -13.80 -22.35
C VAL A 237 -28.38 -14.47 -21.03
N LYS A 238 -29.34 -14.78 -20.15
CA LYS A 238 -29.09 -15.51 -18.91
C LYS A 238 -28.52 -16.89 -19.20
N SER A 239 -29.15 -17.65 -20.10
CA SER A 239 -28.68 -18.98 -20.50
C SER A 239 -27.29 -18.92 -21.13
N TRP A 240 -27.01 -17.88 -21.92
CA TRP A 240 -25.69 -17.66 -22.50
C TRP A 240 -24.64 -17.37 -21.41
N ASN A 241 -24.94 -16.47 -20.46
CA ASN A 241 -24.03 -16.14 -19.36
C ASN A 241 -23.72 -17.36 -18.47
N GLU A 242 -24.74 -18.14 -18.12
CA GLU A 242 -24.58 -19.36 -17.31
C GLU A 242 -23.69 -20.41 -17.99
N ARG A 243 -23.72 -20.48 -19.33
CA ARG A 243 -22.92 -21.44 -20.10
C ARG A 243 -21.48 -20.98 -20.38
N ASN A 244 -21.24 -19.67 -20.47
CA ASN A 244 -19.98 -19.13 -20.99
C ASN A 244 -19.12 -18.38 -19.95
N LEU A 245 -19.69 -17.92 -18.83
CA LEU A 245 -18.91 -17.18 -17.81
C LEU A 245 -18.32 -18.08 -16.72
N PHE A 246 -18.83 -19.31 -16.57
CA PHE A 246 -18.36 -20.30 -15.60
C PHE A 246 -18.32 -19.82 -14.12
N VAL A 247 -19.02 -18.74 -13.79
CA VAL A 247 -18.97 -18.04 -12.47
C VAL A 247 -19.35 -18.96 -11.30
N VAL A 248 -20.23 -19.94 -11.54
CA VAL A 248 -20.70 -20.88 -10.52
C VAL A 248 -19.79 -22.09 -10.35
N ASN A 249 -18.71 -22.21 -11.13
CA ASN A 249 -17.80 -23.34 -10.97
C ASN A 249 -17.04 -23.22 -9.64
N PRO A 250 -17.11 -24.22 -8.74
CA PRO A 250 -16.50 -24.17 -7.41
C PRO A 250 -14.96 -24.17 -7.43
N LEU A 251 -14.32 -24.46 -8.56
CA LEU A 251 -12.85 -24.41 -8.68
C LEU A 251 -12.33 -22.97 -8.70
N MET A 252 -13.06 -22.01 -9.28
CA MET A 252 -12.67 -20.60 -9.28
C MET A 252 -12.47 -20.03 -7.85
N PRO A 253 -13.45 -20.14 -6.92
CA PRO A 253 -13.24 -19.69 -5.55
C PRO A 253 -12.20 -20.54 -4.80
N THR A 254 -12.03 -21.81 -5.15
CA THR A 254 -10.98 -22.65 -4.56
C THR A 254 -9.58 -22.13 -4.92
N LEU A 255 -9.34 -21.78 -6.19
CA LEU A 255 -8.09 -21.16 -6.64
C LEU A 255 -7.88 -19.78 -6.01
N GLN A 256 -8.94 -18.98 -5.90
CA GLN A 256 -8.87 -17.69 -5.22
C GLN A 256 -8.50 -17.83 -3.75
N GLN A 257 -9.11 -18.79 -3.04
CA GLN A 257 -8.81 -19.05 -1.64
C GLN A 257 -7.37 -19.56 -1.47
N LEU A 258 -6.88 -20.41 -2.37
CA LEU A 258 -5.48 -20.84 -2.40
C LEU A 258 -4.54 -19.63 -2.49
N TRP A 259 -4.77 -18.73 -3.46
CA TRP A 259 -3.97 -17.52 -3.62
C TRP A 259 -4.00 -16.66 -2.35
N LEU A 260 -5.19 -16.33 -1.86
CA LEU A 260 -5.36 -15.46 -0.69
C LEU A 260 -4.71 -16.03 0.57
N SER A 261 -4.79 -17.34 0.77
CA SER A 261 -4.27 -17.98 1.99
C SER A 261 -2.77 -18.26 1.94
N GLN A 262 -2.20 -18.57 0.77
CA GLN A 262 -0.82 -19.07 0.68
C GLN A 262 0.13 -18.18 -0.12
N TYR A 263 -0.35 -17.36 -1.05
CA TYR A 263 0.52 -16.68 -2.03
C TYR A 263 0.33 -15.16 -2.10
N SER A 264 -0.73 -14.60 -1.52
CA SER A 264 -1.06 -13.16 -1.53
C SER A 264 0.02 -12.25 -0.93
N HIS A 265 0.82 -12.79 -0.01
CA HIS A 265 1.92 -12.08 0.64
C HIS A 265 3.21 -12.05 -0.20
N LEU A 266 3.31 -12.86 -1.25
CA LEU A 266 4.51 -12.89 -2.08
C LEU A 266 4.71 -11.56 -2.79
N ARG A 267 5.98 -11.19 -2.97
CA ARG A 267 6.43 -10.01 -3.70
C ARG A 267 7.64 -10.37 -4.56
N PHE A 268 7.74 -9.75 -5.73
CA PHE A 268 8.96 -9.81 -6.54
C PHE A 268 10.11 -9.04 -5.87
N VAL A 269 9.79 -8.00 -5.08
CA VAL A 269 10.76 -7.24 -4.29
C VAL A 269 10.30 -7.14 -2.85
N ARG A 270 11.08 -7.73 -1.94
CA ARG A 270 10.84 -7.69 -0.49
C ARG A 270 11.60 -6.52 0.13
N THR A 271 10.97 -5.35 0.18
CA THR A 271 11.59 -4.11 0.64
C THR A 271 11.95 -4.14 2.13
N GLU A 272 11.20 -4.86 2.96
CA GLU A 272 11.52 -5.06 4.38
C GLU A 272 12.90 -5.72 4.58
N GLU A 273 13.23 -6.75 3.79
CA GLU A 273 14.55 -7.39 3.81
C GLU A 273 15.67 -6.44 3.38
N MET A 274 15.36 -5.47 2.51
CA MET A 274 16.32 -4.46 2.06
C MET A 274 16.54 -3.39 3.14
N CYS A 275 15.50 -2.99 3.86
CA CYS A 275 15.60 -2.07 4.99
C CYS A 275 16.40 -2.65 6.17
N CYS A 276 16.38 -3.97 6.36
CA CYS A 276 17.14 -4.64 7.41
C CYS A 276 18.64 -4.85 7.08
N ARG A 277 19.08 -4.51 5.86
CA ARG A 277 20.50 -4.58 5.47
C ARG A 277 21.26 -3.31 5.87
N ASP A 278 22.58 -3.42 5.87
CA ASP A 278 23.49 -2.29 6.03
C ASP A 278 23.45 -1.41 4.77
N LEU A 279 22.48 -0.50 4.69
CA LEU A 279 22.43 0.57 3.71
C LEU A 279 23.48 1.66 4.04
N PRO A 280 24.05 2.37 3.06
CA PRO A 280 23.79 2.32 1.60
C PRO A 280 24.56 1.20 0.86
N LEU A 281 24.01 0.74 -0.27
CA LEU A 281 24.60 -0.31 -1.13
C LEU A 281 25.23 0.27 -2.41
N LEU A 282 26.16 -0.45 -3.03
CA LEU A 282 26.58 -0.10 -4.39
C LEU A 282 25.43 -0.31 -5.38
N PRO A 283 25.31 0.51 -6.45
CA PRO A 283 24.23 0.37 -7.43
C PRO A 283 24.09 -1.03 -8.04
N THR A 284 25.20 -1.71 -8.31
CA THR A 284 25.22 -3.09 -8.82
C THR A 284 24.77 -4.10 -7.77
N GLU A 285 25.17 -3.93 -6.51
CA GLU A 285 24.74 -4.81 -5.40
C GLU A 285 23.24 -4.68 -5.14
N PHE A 286 22.72 -3.45 -5.23
CA PHE A 286 21.29 -3.17 -5.10
C PHE A 286 20.47 -3.88 -6.18
N GLU A 287 20.90 -3.78 -7.44
CA GLU A 287 20.28 -4.48 -8.56
C GLU A 287 20.34 -6.01 -8.39
N GLU A 288 21.48 -6.56 -7.97
CA GLU A 288 21.64 -8.00 -7.71
C GLU A 288 20.69 -8.52 -6.64
N VAL A 289 20.44 -7.74 -5.58
CA VAL A 289 19.47 -8.09 -4.54
C VAL A 289 18.06 -8.17 -5.11
N ILE A 290 17.65 -7.18 -5.91
CA ILE A 290 16.33 -7.15 -6.55
C ILE A 290 16.19 -8.33 -7.52
N ARG A 291 17.17 -8.54 -8.40
CA ARG A 291 17.17 -9.67 -9.33
C ARG A 291 17.05 -11.01 -8.61
N ARG A 292 17.77 -11.19 -7.50
CA ARG A 292 17.66 -12.41 -6.68
C ARG A 292 16.25 -12.60 -6.13
N HIS A 293 15.64 -11.55 -5.56
CA HIS A 293 14.26 -11.61 -5.07
C HIS A 293 13.28 -12.00 -6.18
N CYS A 294 13.44 -11.41 -7.38
CA CYS A 294 12.62 -11.70 -8.54
C CYS A 294 12.75 -13.17 -9.01
N VAL A 295 13.98 -13.70 -9.07
CA VAL A 295 14.23 -15.12 -9.42
C VAL A 295 13.60 -16.07 -8.40
N GLU A 296 13.76 -15.79 -7.10
CA GLU A 296 13.16 -16.60 -6.04
C GLU A 296 11.63 -16.60 -6.14
N ALA A 297 11.01 -15.42 -6.32
CA ALA A 297 9.57 -15.29 -6.50
C ALA A 297 9.08 -16.03 -7.74
N HIS A 298 9.75 -15.88 -8.89
CA HIS A 298 9.43 -16.60 -10.12
C HIS A 298 9.48 -18.12 -9.91
N ASN A 299 10.51 -18.62 -9.21
CA ASN A 299 10.65 -20.05 -8.93
C ASN A 299 9.52 -20.58 -8.04
N ILE A 300 9.07 -19.82 -7.04
CA ILE A 300 7.92 -20.21 -6.21
C ILE A 300 6.65 -20.26 -7.07
N LEU A 301 6.42 -19.26 -7.92
CA LEU A 301 5.25 -19.22 -8.80
C LEU A 301 5.24 -20.41 -9.78
N GLN A 302 6.38 -20.69 -10.42
CA GLN A 302 6.51 -21.73 -11.43
C GLN A 302 6.50 -23.15 -10.85
N ASN A 303 7.19 -23.36 -9.72
CA ASN A 303 7.43 -24.71 -9.19
C ASN A 303 6.47 -25.09 -8.05
N GLU A 304 5.77 -24.13 -7.44
CA GLU A 304 4.86 -24.40 -6.33
C GLU A 304 3.43 -23.95 -6.65
N TRP A 305 3.20 -22.67 -6.94
CA TRP A 305 1.84 -22.14 -7.11
C TRP A 305 1.11 -22.75 -8.31
N ILE A 306 1.69 -22.69 -9.51
CA ILE A 306 1.04 -23.23 -10.72
C ILE A 306 0.83 -24.76 -10.63
N PRO A 307 1.82 -25.56 -10.19
CA PRO A 307 1.63 -26.99 -9.96
C PRO A 307 0.53 -27.30 -8.92
N THR A 308 0.43 -26.51 -7.85
CA THR A 308 -0.63 -26.67 -6.84
C THR A 308 -2.01 -26.32 -7.40
N CYS A 309 -2.10 -25.30 -8.26
CA CYS A 309 -3.32 -25.04 -9.03
C CYS A 309 -3.67 -26.24 -9.91
N ALA A 310 -2.70 -26.81 -10.63
CA ALA A 310 -2.91 -27.98 -11.48
C ALA A 310 -3.37 -29.21 -10.69
N SER A 311 -2.82 -29.47 -9.51
CA SER A 311 -3.22 -30.60 -8.67
C SER A 311 -4.70 -30.49 -8.24
N ILE A 312 -5.20 -29.28 -7.93
CA ILE A 312 -6.62 -29.07 -7.63
C ILE A 312 -7.52 -29.53 -8.78
N PHE A 313 -7.15 -29.24 -10.04
CA PHE A 313 -7.90 -29.72 -11.19
C PHE A 313 -7.82 -31.24 -11.36
N LEU A 314 -6.67 -31.85 -11.08
CA LEU A 314 -6.49 -33.30 -11.15
C LEU A 314 -7.30 -34.05 -10.08
N ASP A 315 -7.38 -33.51 -8.87
CA ASP A 315 -8.12 -34.09 -7.75
C ASP A 315 -9.63 -33.96 -7.93
N GLN A 316 -10.08 -32.86 -8.53
CA GLN A 316 -11.49 -32.52 -8.67
C GLN A 316 -12.01 -32.61 -10.11
N LYS A 317 -11.50 -33.57 -10.90
CA LYS A 317 -11.88 -33.81 -12.31
C LYS A 317 -13.37 -33.80 -12.57
N ARG A 318 -14.18 -34.39 -11.69
CA ARG A 318 -15.65 -34.45 -11.82
C ARG A 318 -16.28 -33.06 -12.00
N LYS A 319 -15.65 -32.01 -11.48
CA LYS A 319 -16.17 -30.63 -11.49
C LYS A 319 -15.92 -29.87 -12.78
N TRP A 320 -15.08 -30.37 -13.69
CA TRP A 320 -14.76 -29.69 -14.96
C TRP A 320 -14.66 -30.60 -16.18
N LEU A 321 -14.41 -31.90 -16.00
CA LEU A 321 -14.19 -32.85 -17.11
C LEU A 321 -15.39 -32.93 -18.06
N HIS A 322 -16.60 -32.66 -17.59
CA HIS A 322 -17.81 -32.60 -18.41
C HIS A 322 -17.83 -31.45 -19.44
N PHE A 323 -16.83 -30.55 -19.41
CA PHE A 323 -16.62 -29.56 -20.45
C PHE A 323 -15.73 -30.07 -21.59
N ALA A 324 -14.98 -31.14 -21.37
CA ALA A 324 -14.12 -31.75 -22.38
C ALA A 324 -14.97 -32.49 -23.43
N PRO A 325 -14.50 -32.54 -24.69
CA PRO A 325 -15.15 -33.33 -25.74
C PRO A 325 -15.19 -34.83 -25.35
N GLU A 326 -16.30 -35.51 -25.61
CA GLU A 326 -16.43 -36.95 -25.34
C GLU A 326 -15.79 -37.79 -26.47
N ASN A 327 -15.84 -37.27 -27.70
CA ASN A 327 -15.26 -37.89 -28.89
C ASN A 327 -14.43 -36.88 -29.71
N ASP A 328 -13.57 -37.39 -30.60
CA ASP A 328 -12.68 -36.56 -31.44
C ASP A 328 -13.42 -35.60 -32.40
N PHE A 329 -14.72 -35.80 -32.61
CA PHE A 329 -15.57 -34.93 -33.45
C PHE A 329 -16.24 -33.80 -32.67
N ASP A 330 -16.20 -33.84 -31.33
CA ASP A 330 -16.84 -32.84 -30.48
C ASP A 330 -15.96 -31.59 -30.33
N SER A 331 -16.59 -30.43 -30.21
CA SER A 331 -15.87 -29.16 -30.08
C SER A 331 -15.18 -29.02 -28.72
N SER A 332 -13.89 -28.66 -28.74
CA SER A 332 -13.11 -28.29 -27.55
C SER A 332 -13.41 -26.88 -27.03
N GLN A 333 -14.23 -26.08 -27.73
CA GLN A 333 -14.43 -24.66 -27.43
C GLN A 333 -14.88 -24.41 -25.98
N ARG A 334 -15.68 -25.32 -25.41
CA ARG A 334 -16.22 -25.16 -24.05
C ARG A 334 -15.14 -25.32 -22.99
N VAL A 335 -14.31 -26.37 -23.09
CA VAL A 335 -13.19 -26.58 -22.18
C VAL A 335 -12.12 -25.51 -22.35
N GLU A 336 -11.88 -25.04 -23.58
CA GLU A 336 -10.96 -23.93 -23.85
C GLU A 336 -11.45 -22.62 -23.23
N SER A 337 -12.74 -22.30 -23.37
CA SER A 337 -13.33 -21.10 -22.75
C SER A 337 -13.27 -21.18 -21.22
N TYR A 338 -13.49 -22.37 -20.65
CA TYR A 338 -13.37 -22.60 -19.22
C TYR A 338 -11.95 -22.34 -18.72
N PHE A 339 -10.94 -22.93 -19.36
CA PHE A 339 -9.54 -22.72 -18.98
C PHE A 339 -9.03 -21.31 -19.32
N HIS A 340 -9.64 -20.63 -20.29
CA HIS A 340 -9.42 -19.21 -20.49
C HIS A 340 -9.86 -18.41 -19.24
N SER A 341 -11.03 -18.69 -18.67
CA SER A 341 -11.46 -18.06 -17.41
C SER A 341 -10.53 -18.37 -16.24
N VAL A 342 -10.02 -19.61 -16.14
CA VAL A 342 -9.01 -19.99 -15.13
C VAL A 342 -7.74 -19.17 -15.30
N SER A 343 -7.25 -19.08 -16.54
CA SER A 343 -6.07 -18.31 -16.90
C SER A 343 -6.25 -16.82 -16.63
N THR A 344 -7.44 -16.26 -16.88
CA THR A 344 -7.76 -14.87 -16.55
C THR A 344 -7.68 -14.65 -15.04
N LEU A 345 -8.27 -15.52 -14.22
CA LEU A 345 -8.21 -15.42 -12.76
C LEU A 345 -6.76 -15.45 -12.25
N MET A 346 -5.98 -16.42 -12.70
CA MET A 346 -4.56 -16.54 -12.31
C MET A 346 -3.72 -15.37 -12.83
N SER A 347 -4.02 -14.86 -14.03
CA SER A 347 -3.36 -13.67 -14.56
C SER A 347 -3.66 -12.43 -13.72
N LEU A 348 -4.89 -12.28 -13.22
CA LEU A 348 -5.25 -11.18 -12.32
C LEU A 348 -4.48 -11.25 -10.99
N GLN A 349 -4.33 -12.45 -10.43
CA GLN A 349 -3.54 -12.70 -9.23
C GLN A 349 -2.05 -12.35 -9.42
N LEU A 350 -1.46 -12.81 -10.52
CA LEU A 350 -0.09 -12.46 -10.89
C LEU A 350 0.08 -10.94 -11.10
N ARG A 351 -0.85 -10.31 -11.80
CA ARG A 351 -0.83 -8.85 -12.02
C ARG A 351 -0.94 -8.09 -10.71
N GLU A 352 -1.78 -8.52 -9.76
CA GLU A 352 -1.86 -7.94 -8.43
C GLU A 352 -0.52 -8.00 -7.70
N MET A 353 0.17 -9.15 -7.72
CA MET A 353 1.51 -9.30 -7.14
C MET A 353 2.53 -8.35 -7.78
N VAL A 354 2.51 -8.19 -9.10
CA VAL A 354 3.38 -7.24 -9.82
C VAL A 354 3.10 -5.81 -9.38
N VAL A 355 1.83 -5.40 -9.35
CA VAL A 355 1.44 -4.04 -8.95
C VAL A 355 1.86 -3.76 -7.52
N ASN A 356 1.60 -4.68 -6.59
CA ASN A 356 2.01 -4.52 -5.19
C ASN A 356 3.54 -4.41 -5.08
N SER A 357 4.31 -5.20 -5.86
CA SER A 357 5.78 -5.14 -5.84
C SER A 357 6.32 -3.81 -6.39
N LEU A 358 5.70 -3.26 -7.44
CA LEU A 358 6.05 -1.94 -7.99
C LEU A 358 5.72 -0.82 -7.01
N GLU A 359 4.58 -0.90 -6.33
CA GLU A 359 4.15 0.05 -5.31
C GLU A 359 5.09 0.03 -4.10
N ASP A 360 5.42 -1.16 -3.59
CA ASP A 360 6.34 -1.35 -2.46
C ASP A 360 7.73 -0.79 -2.80
N LEU A 361 8.27 -1.09 -4.00
CA LEU A 361 9.57 -0.57 -4.44
C LEU A 361 9.55 0.94 -4.66
N LEU A 362 8.47 1.50 -5.22
CA LEU A 362 8.35 2.96 -5.34
C LEU A 362 8.29 3.61 -3.95
N ALA A 363 7.50 3.05 -3.02
CA ALA A 363 7.39 3.55 -1.66
C ALA A 363 8.74 3.57 -0.93
N PHE A 364 9.58 2.55 -1.16
CA PHE A 364 10.95 2.50 -0.66
C PHE A 364 11.80 3.71 -1.10
N PHE A 365 11.71 4.13 -2.38
CA PHE A 365 12.38 5.35 -2.85
C PHE A 365 11.68 6.64 -2.42
N MET A 366 10.37 6.60 -2.20
CA MET A 366 9.54 7.77 -1.87
C MET A 366 9.88 8.38 -0.51
N ILE A 367 10.62 7.65 0.33
CA ILE A 367 11.24 8.16 1.57
C ILE A 367 12.14 9.38 1.28
N HIS A 368 12.77 9.43 0.10
CA HIS A 368 13.67 10.51 -0.31
C HIS A 368 13.02 11.54 -1.25
N LYS A 369 11.69 11.66 -1.27
CA LYS A 369 10.96 12.55 -2.18
C LYS A 369 11.30 14.05 -2.04
N ASP A 370 11.80 14.47 -0.88
CA ASP A 370 12.12 15.88 -0.61
C ASP A 370 13.45 16.31 -1.26
N GLY A 371 14.17 15.34 -1.85
CA GLY A 371 15.38 15.57 -2.62
C GLY A 371 16.63 15.76 -1.76
N SER A 372 17.73 16.08 -2.44
CA SER A 372 19.03 16.31 -1.81
C SER A 372 19.51 17.76 -1.97
N ASP A 373 18.62 18.67 -2.37
CA ASP A 373 18.95 20.07 -2.59
C ASP A 373 19.13 20.85 -1.27
N PHE A 374 20.33 20.83 -0.73
CA PHE A 374 20.68 21.56 0.50
C PHE A 374 21.13 22.99 0.23
N THR A 375 21.04 23.83 1.26
CA THR A 375 21.62 25.18 1.26
C THR A 375 23.07 25.11 1.74
N GLU A 376 24.02 25.67 0.98
CA GLU A 376 25.44 25.71 1.35
C GLU A 376 25.66 26.57 2.62
N PRO A 377 26.56 26.17 3.55
CA PRO A 377 27.44 25.00 3.50
C PRO A 377 26.74 23.68 3.87
N TYR A 378 27.28 22.56 3.39
CA TYR A 378 26.78 21.22 3.71
C TYR A 378 26.72 20.98 5.23
N GLN A 379 25.60 20.44 5.70
CA GLN A 379 25.37 20.08 7.10
C GLN A 379 24.84 18.65 7.17
N GLU A 380 25.63 17.75 7.75
CA GLU A 380 25.31 16.32 7.85
C GLU A 380 23.98 16.06 8.59
N MET A 381 23.65 16.86 9.60
CA MET A 381 22.41 16.73 10.37
C MET A 381 21.11 16.92 9.56
N GLN A 382 21.19 17.38 8.30
CA GLN A 382 20.04 17.48 7.41
C GLN A 382 19.62 16.13 6.80
N PHE A 383 20.49 15.11 6.86
CA PHE A 383 20.30 13.81 6.21
C PHE A 383 20.40 12.65 7.20
N PHE A 384 19.44 12.55 8.13
CA PHE A 384 19.38 11.50 9.15
C PHE A 384 18.78 10.17 8.66
N VAL A 385 18.11 10.18 7.51
CA VAL A 385 17.56 8.98 6.89
C VAL A 385 18.68 8.27 6.14
N PRO A 386 18.89 6.95 6.36
CA PRO A 386 19.91 6.18 5.63
C PRO A 386 19.74 6.32 4.12
N SER A 387 20.85 6.61 3.43
CA SER A 387 20.88 6.64 1.97
C SER A 387 20.74 5.24 1.38
N ILE A 388 20.28 5.14 0.13
CA ILE A 388 20.06 3.85 -0.53
C ILE A 388 21.30 3.44 -1.33
N LEU A 389 21.88 4.37 -2.10
CA LEU A 389 22.93 4.08 -3.07
C LEU A 389 24.25 4.79 -2.73
N THR A 390 25.35 4.07 -2.77
CA THR A 390 26.71 4.62 -2.64
C THR A 390 27.30 4.95 -4.01
N VAL A 391 27.78 6.18 -4.19
CA VAL A 391 28.44 6.62 -5.44
C VAL A 391 29.83 7.14 -5.10
N LYS A 392 30.86 6.61 -5.75
CA LYS A 392 32.24 7.00 -5.49
C LYS A 392 32.59 8.29 -6.22
N LEU A 393 33.49 9.07 -5.64
CA LEU A 393 34.12 10.20 -6.30
C LEU A 393 35.53 9.83 -6.72
N SER A 394 35.85 10.08 -7.99
CA SER A 394 37.18 9.87 -8.55
C SER A 394 37.66 11.10 -9.32
N VAL A 395 38.95 11.13 -9.62
CA VAL A 395 39.59 12.19 -10.40
C VAL A 395 39.78 11.72 -11.83
N GLU A 396 39.14 12.41 -12.77
CA GLU A 396 39.43 12.32 -14.21
C GLU A 396 39.95 13.69 -14.65
N GLU A 397 41.27 13.88 -14.60
CA GLU A 397 41.91 15.20 -14.72
C GLU A 397 41.40 15.99 -15.95
N PRO A 398 40.96 17.26 -15.78
CA PRO A 398 41.03 18.10 -14.57
C PRO A 398 39.72 18.14 -13.73
N LYS A 399 38.87 17.11 -13.79
CA LYS A 399 37.53 17.10 -13.20
C LYS A 399 37.35 16.00 -12.15
N ILE A 400 36.42 16.23 -11.23
CA ILE A 400 35.92 15.19 -10.33
C ILE A 400 34.69 14.58 -10.98
N VAL A 401 34.65 13.25 -11.06
CA VAL A 401 33.55 12.49 -11.68
C VAL A 401 32.93 11.54 -10.68
N PHE A 402 31.70 11.11 -10.98
CA PHE A 402 30.96 10.13 -10.19
C PHE A 402 31.19 8.73 -10.78
N GLU A 403 31.48 7.76 -9.93
CA GLU A 403 31.66 6.36 -10.29
C GLU A 403 30.67 5.47 -9.50
N PRO A 404 29.65 4.88 -10.16
CA PRO A 404 29.28 5.09 -11.57
C PRO A 404 28.68 6.49 -11.82
N PRO A 405 28.63 6.97 -13.08
CA PRO A 405 27.96 8.21 -13.42
C PRO A 405 26.50 8.22 -12.97
N LEU A 406 25.98 9.35 -12.49
CA LEU A 406 24.60 9.43 -12.00
C LEU A 406 23.55 8.97 -13.03
N LYS A 407 23.80 9.21 -14.33
CA LYS A 407 22.92 8.72 -15.41
C LYS A 407 22.86 7.18 -15.47
N GLU A 408 23.96 6.50 -15.14
CA GLU A 408 24.00 5.05 -15.04
C GLU A 408 23.24 4.58 -13.80
N CYS A 409 23.34 5.28 -12.67
CA CYS A 409 22.50 5.01 -11.49
C CYS A 409 21.00 5.07 -11.84
N TRP A 410 20.56 6.04 -12.65
CA TRP A 410 19.19 6.07 -13.17
C TRP A 410 18.86 4.83 -14.01
N GLY A 411 19.76 4.45 -14.92
CA GLY A 411 19.63 3.24 -15.73
C GLY A 411 19.36 2.01 -14.86
N LEU A 412 20.20 1.80 -13.83
CA LEU A 412 20.11 0.70 -12.87
C LEU A 412 18.80 0.73 -12.07
N MET A 413 18.43 1.90 -11.52
CA MET A 413 17.17 2.06 -10.78
C MET A 413 15.95 1.78 -11.65
N SER A 414 15.92 2.31 -12.88
CA SER A 414 14.83 2.07 -13.82
C SER A 414 14.77 0.60 -14.27
N HIS A 415 15.93 -0.06 -14.36
CA HIS A 415 16.04 -1.46 -14.72
C HIS A 415 15.48 -2.35 -13.61
N CYS A 416 15.69 -2.02 -12.33
CA CYS A 416 15.10 -2.76 -11.20
C CYS A 416 13.56 -2.87 -11.28
N PHE A 417 12.87 -1.85 -11.79
CA PHE A 417 11.42 -1.91 -12.02
C PHE A 417 11.07 -2.83 -13.20
N ARG A 418 11.91 -2.87 -14.24
CA ARG A 418 11.73 -3.78 -15.39
C ARG A 418 12.02 -5.23 -15.03
N GLU A 419 12.94 -5.48 -14.11
CA GLU A 419 13.24 -6.83 -13.61
C GLU A 419 12.01 -7.51 -13.00
N ILE A 420 11.15 -6.75 -12.32
CA ILE A 420 9.87 -7.24 -11.81
C ILE A 420 8.98 -7.74 -12.95
N LEU A 421 8.86 -6.96 -14.02
CA LEU A 421 8.05 -7.34 -15.19
C LEU A 421 8.64 -8.56 -15.88
N HIS A 422 9.95 -8.55 -16.13
CA HIS A 422 10.66 -9.63 -16.82
C HIS A 422 10.45 -10.98 -16.11
N HIS A 423 10.57 -11.00 -14.79
CA HIS A 423 10.36 -12.22 -13.99
C HIS A 423 8.88 -12.56 -13.75
N ALA A 424 7.94 -11.70 -14.13
CA ALA A 424 6.52 -12.06 -14.16
C ALA A 424 6.10 -12.65 -15.53
N GLU A 425 6.95 -12.58 -16.55
CA GLU A 425 6.69 -13.15 -17.86
C GLU A 425 6.96 -14.66 -17.89
N GLU A 426 6.54 -15.29 -18.99
CA GLU A 426 6.78 -16.71 -19.30
C GLU A 426 6.24 -17.74 -18.28
N LEU A 427 5.48 -17.30 -17.28
CA LEU A 427 4.78 -18.20 -16.36
C LEU A 427 3.71 -19.01 -17.11
N PRO A 428 3.76 -20.35 -17.05
CA PRO A 428 2.86 -21.20 -17.82
C PRO A 428 1.43 -21.17 -17.27
N LYS A 429 0.45 -21.31 -18.16
CA LYS A 429 -0.93 -21.60 -17.77
C LYS A 429 -1.03 -23.02 -17.19
N VAL A 430 -2.04 -23.25 -16.35
CA VAL A 430 -2.29 -24.57 -15.73
C VAL A 430 -2.51 -25.66 -16.79
N GLU A 431 -3.09 -25.30 -17.93
CA GLU A 431 -3.27 -26.21 -19.08
C GLU A 431 -1.98 -26.92 -19.49
N ARG A 432 -0.81 -26.28 -19.35
CA ARG A 432 0.48 -26.89 -19.72
C ARG A 432 0.84 -28.09 -18.84
N PHE A 433 0.38 -28.10 -17.60
CA PHE A 433 0.56 -29.21 -16.67
C PHE A 433 -0.53 -30.28 -16.82
N LEU A 434 -1.76 -29.86 -17.11
CA LEU A 434 -2.88 -30.78 -17.31
C LEU A 434 -2.82 -31.50 -18.65
N PHE A 435 -2.31 -30.84 -19.69
CA PHE A 435 -2.27 -31.33 -21.07
C PHE A 435 -0.88 -31.14 -21.68
N PRO A 436 0.13 -31.94 -21.30
CA PRO A 436 1.50 -31.80 -21.81
C PRO A 436 1.63 -31.92 -23.34
N GLU A 437 0.68 -32.60 -23.97
CA GLU A 437 0.61 -32.83 -25.42
C GLU A 437 0.03 -31.62 -26.19
N LEU A 438 -0.54 -30.63 -25.48
CA LEU A 438 -1.19 -29.47 -26.07
C LEU A 438 -0.15 -28.51 -26.66
N LYS A 439 -0.07 -28.47 -28.00
CA LYS A 439 0.83 -27.59 -28.74
C LYS A 439 0.13 -26.28 -29.11
N ARG A 440 0.00 -25.37 -28.14
CA ARG A 440 -0.54 -24.02 -28.32
C ARG A 440 0.49 -22.95 -27.99
N HIS A 441 0.45 -21.85 -28.73
CA HIS A 441 1.36 -20.71 -28.51
C HIS A 441 0.91 -19.81 -27.36
N ASP A 442 -0.38 -19.83 -26.98
CA ASP A 442 -0.98 -18.98 -25.97
C ASP A 442 -1.06 -19.66 -24.58
N LEU A 443 0.01 -20.36 -24.19
CA LEU A 443 0.07 -21.13 -22.92
C LEU A 443 0.83 -20.41 -21.79
N THR A 444 0.92 -19.09 -21.84
CA THR A 444 1.51 -18.25 -20.79
C THR A 444 0.46 -17.35 -20.15
N LEU A 445 0.62 -17.11 -18.85
CA LEU A 445 -0.21 -16.16 -18.11
C LEU A 445 0.06 -14.74 -18.58
N SER A 446 -0.97 -13.91 -18.55
CA SER A 446 -0.84 -12.48 -18.88
C SER A 446 -0.41 -11.70 -17.64
N THR A 447 0.60 -10.86 -17.78
CA THR A 447 1.13 -10.00 -16.71
C THR A 447 1.15 -8.53 -17.16
N VAL A 448 1.61 -7.63 -16.30
CA VAL A 448 1.78 -6.20 -16.62
C VAL A 448 2.89 -6.03 -17.66
N LYS A 449 2.63 -5.23 -18.69
CA LYS A 449 3.59 -4.96 -19.78
C LYS A 449 4.24 -3.57 -19.68
N PRO A 450 5.46 -3.38 -20.24
CA PRO A 450 6.17 -2.10 -20.16
C PRO A 450 5.48 -0.92 -20.86
N ASP A 451 4.60 -1.21 -21.83
CA ASP A 451 3.82 -0.23 -22.58
C ASP A 451 2.51 0.17 -21.90
N GLU A 452 2.14 -0.50 -20.80
CA GLU A 452 0.95 -0.13 -20.03
C GLU A 452 1.15 1.21 -19.31
N LEU A 453 0.14 2.07 -19.37
CA LEU A 453 0.12 3.37 -18.68
C LEU A 453 0.44 3.24 -17.20
N LEU A 454 -0.05 2.17 -16.56
CA LEU A 454 0.23 1.85 -15.17
C LEU A 454 1.74 1.81 -14.87
N PHE A 455 2.52 1.07 -15.66
CA PHE A 455 3.96 0.93 -15.46
C PHE A 455 4.69 2.25 -15.75
N ILE A 456 4.30 2.93 -16.83
CA ILE A 456 4.87 4.22 -17.22
C ILE A 456 4.69 5.25 -16.09
N GLU A 457 3.53 5.27 -15.43
CA GLU A 457 3.30 6.15 -14.28
C GLU A 457 4.21 5.87 -13.08
N TYR A 458 4.50 4.61 -12.77
CA TYR A 458 5.47 4.24 -11.71
C TYR A 458 6.87 4.74 -12.04
N VAL A 459 7.34 4.53 -13.27
CA VAL A 459 8.66 4.99 -13.72
C VAL A 459 8.75 6.52 -13.72
N ASN A 460 7.69 7.22 -14.15
CA ASN A 460 7.65 8.70 -14.12
C ASN A 460 7.69 9.25 -12.69
N LYS A 461 7.06 8.57 -11.72
CA LYS A 461 7.14 8.95 -10.30
C LYS A 461 8.56 8.74 -9.76
N LEU A 462 9.20 7.62 -10.12
CA LEU A 462 10.59 7.33 -9.77
C LEU A 462 11.55 8.37 -10.36
N GLU A 463 11.34 8.79 -11.61
CA GLU A 463 12.16 9.80 -12.30
C GLU A 463 12.16 11.13 -11.53
N LYS A 464 10.99 11.61 -11.09
CA LYS A 464 10.88 12.82 -10.27
C LYS A 464 11.67 12.74 -8.97
N ILE A 465 11.61 11.58 -8.29
CA ILE A 465 12.40 11.34 -7.07
C ILE A 465 13.89 11.39 -7.42
N PHE A 466 14.31 10.72 -8.49
CA PHE A 466 15.70 10.71 -8.92
C PHE A 466 16.21 12.12 -9.26
N GLU A 467 15.48 12.89 -10.07
CA GLU A 467 15.85 14.26 -10.48
C GLU A 467 16.07 15.19 -9.28
N SER A 468 15.18 15.14 -8.29
CA SER A 468 15.31 15.94 -7.05
C SER A 468 16.52 15.53 -6.18
N ASN A 469 17.00 14.28 -6.32
CA ASN A 469 18.11 13.73 -5.55
C ASN A 469 19.47 13.81 -6.25
N VAL A 470 19.52 14.20 -7.52
CA VAL A 470 20.79 14.42 -8.26
C VAL A 470 21.42 15.78 -7.92
N LEU A 471 20.62 16.75 -7.48
CA LEU A 471 21.09 18.12 -7.22
C LEU A 471 22.11 18.20 -6.09
N GLY A 472 21.89 17.48 -4.99
CA GLY A 472 22.79 17.44 -3.84
C GLY A 472 24.20 16.96 -4.20
N PRO A 473 24.36 15.78 -4.83
CA PRO A 473 25.65 15.30 -5.30
C PRO A 473 26.40 16.31 -6.17
N GLN A 474 25.70 16.94 -7.12
CA GLN A 474 26.28 17.95 -8.00
C GLN A 474 26.71 19.21 -7.24
N LYS A 475 25.89 19.70 -6.30
CA LYS A 475 26.24 20.85 -5.45
C LYS A 475 27.41 20.54 -4.54
N TYR A 476 27.52 19.32 -4.01
CA TYR A 476 28.61 18.95 -3.09
C TYR A 476 29.99 19.03 -3.75
N LEU A 477 30.10 18.86 -5.07
CA LEU A 477 31.36 19.08 -5.80
C LEU A 477 31.92 20.51 -5.63
N ASN A 478 31.08 21.49 -5.28
CA ASN A 478 31.52 22.86 -5.00
C ASN A 478 32.49 22.94 -3.81
N VAL A 479 32.37 22.02 -2.84
CA VAL A 479 33.27 21.93 -1.67
C VAL A 479 34.72 21.72 -2.11
N TYR A 480 34.93 21.01 -3.22
CA TYR A 480 36.24 20.71 -3.77
C TYR A 480 36.79 21.79 -4.72
N ARG A 481 36.00 22.80 -5.10
CA ARG A 481 36.46 23.86 -6.04
C ARG A 481 37.68 24.61 -5.52
N LYS A 482 37.81 24.76 -4.19
CA LYS A 482 39.01 25.39 -3.58
C LYS A 482 40.31 24.64 -3.86
N TYR A 483 40.25 23.37 -4.28
CA TYR A 483 41.39 22.52 -4.62
C TYR A 483 41.58 22.35 -6.13
N SER A 484 40.89 23.14 -6.97
CA SER A 484 40.96 23.02 -8.44
C SER A 484 42.38 23.11 -8.99
N ASN A 485 43.26 23.86 -8.31
CA ASN A 485 44.66 24.04 -8.71
C ASN A 485 45.47 22.74 -8.65
N LEU A 486 45.09 21.80 -7.78
CA LEU A 486 45.70 20.47 -7.71
C LEU A 486 45.28 19.61 -8.92
N LEU A 487 44.03 19.77 -9.37
CA LEU A 487 43.44 18.98 -10.45
C LEU A 487 43.85 19.43 -11.86
N ASN A 488 44.20 20.71 -12.06
CA ASN A 488 44.41 21.30 -13.39
C ASN A 488 45.88 21.57 -13.75
N ASN A 489 46.83 20.89 -13.08
CA ASN A 489 48.29 21.09 -13.22
C ASN A 489 48.81 22.50 -12.86
N ASN A 490 47.96 23.46 -12.48
CA ASN A 490 48.43 24.80 -12.12
C ASN A 490 49.34 24.75 -10.89
N ALA A 491 49.01 23.95 -9.87
CA ALA A 491 49.87 23.82 -8.69
C ALA A 491 51.26 23.28 -9.03
N GLN A 492 51.35 22.39 -10.03
CA GLN A 492 52.63 21.86 -10.51
C GLN A 492 53.44 22.93 -11.27
N GLN A 493 52.76 23.79 -12.02
CA GLN A 493 53.36 24.93 -12.71
C GLN A 493 53.84 26.00 -11.71
N ASP A 494 53.01 26.34 -10.72
CA ASP A 494 53.33 27.30 -9.64
C ASP A 494 54.60 26.88 -8.89
N ILE A 495 54.74 25.59 -8.56
CA ILE A 495 55.97 25.05 -7.95
C ILE A 495 57.15 25.13 -8.91
N THR A 496 56.95 24.86 -10.20
CA THR A 496 58.01 24.94 -11.20
C THR A 496 58.52 26.37 -11.36
N ASP A 497 57.64 27.36 -11.34
CA ASP A 497 58.01 28.77 -11.48
C ASP A 497 58.65 29.32 -10.21
N PHE A 498 58.14 28.95 -9.04
CA PHE A 498 58.78 29.22 -7.75
C PHE A 498 60.23 28.69 -7.71
N LEU A 499 60.47 27.46 -8.18
CA LEU A 499 61.82 26.89 -8.20
C LEU A 499 62.79 27.61 -9.16
N LYS A 500 62.30 28.36 -10.17
CA LYS A 500 63.15 29.11 -11.11
C LYS A 500 63.62 30.46 -10.54
N GLU A 501 62.86 31.06 -9.63
CA GLU A 501 63.10 32.41 -9.13
C GLU A 501 64.23 32.51 -8.09
N GLY A 502 64.70 31.37 -7.54
CA GLY A 502 65.83 31.33 -6.61
C GLY A 502 65.52 31.98 -5.26
N HIS A 503 64.75 31.28 -4.42
CA HIS A 503 64.28 31.79 -3.13
C HIS A 503 65.21 31.47 -1.95
N SER A 504 64.99 32.13 -0.80
CA SER A 504 65.70 31.83 0.45
C SER A 504 65.18 30.53 1.09
N LEU A 505 65.97 29.96 2.02
CA LEU A 505 65.58 28.76 2.76
C LEU A 505 64.31 28.98 3.59
N GLU A 506 64.13 30.18 4.16
CA GLU A 506 62.92 30.54 4.89
C GLU A 506 61.67 30.52 3.99
N ALA A 507 61.76 31.08 2.78
CA ALA A 507 60.65 31.08 1.82
C ALA A 507 60.29 29.65 1.34
N LEU A 508 61.28 28.78 1.18
CA LEU A 508 61.06 27.35 0.89
C LEU A 508 60.36 26.65 2.05
N ALA A 509 60.79 26.90 3.29
CA ALA A 509 60.17 26.34 4.50
C ALA A 509 58.70 26.78 4.62
N GLU A 510 58.40 28.08 4.43
CA GLU A 510 57.03 28.60 4.42
C GLU A 510 56.17 27.93 3.33
N LYS A 511 56.71 27.71 2.13
CA LYS A 511 56.00 27.02 1.05
C LYS A 511 55.71 25.56 1.41
N ILE A 512 56.68 24.84 1.98
CA ILE A 512 56.51 23.44 2.45
C ILE A 512 55.47 23.37 3.57
N ASP A 513 55.47 24.31 4.51
CA ASP A 513 54.49 24.40 5.59
C ASP A 513 53.09 24.66 5.04
N SER A 514 52.97 25.53 4.02
CA SER A 514 51.69 25.79 3.35
C SER A 514 51.10 24.52 2.69
N LEU A 515 51.92 23.72 2.00
CA LEU A 515 51.50 22.44 1.41
C LEU A 515 51.17 21.38 2.48
N THR A 516 51.91 21.37 3.59
CA THR A 516 51.64 20.48 4.72
C THR A 516 50.30 20.81 5.38
N LYS A 517 49.98 22.11 5.53
CA LYS A 517 48.68 22.58 6.02
C LYS A 517 47.55 22.20 5.05
N LEU A 518 47.76 22.39 3.75
CA LEU A 518 46.79 22.01 2.71
C LEU A 518 46.48 20.50 2.74
N LYS A 519 47.51 19.64 2.82
CA LYS A 519 47.32 18.19 2.95
C LYS A 519 46.52 17.82 4.19
N ARG A 520 46.79 18.46 5.33
CA ARG A 520 46.04 18.22 6.58
C ARG A 520 44.59 18.66 6.46
N GLU A 521 44.33 19.76 5.78
CA GLU A 521 42.98 20.24 5.50
C GLU A 521 42.19 19.22 4.65
N ILE A 522 42.78 18.74 3.55
CA ILE A 522 42.15 17.72 2.67
C ILE A 522 41.90 16.43 3.43
N ALA A 523 42.86 15.96 4.24
CA ALA A 523 42.72 14.76 5.06
C ALA A 523 41.63 14.86 6.14
N SER A 524 41.22 16.07 6.52
CA SER A 524 40.13 16.33 7.48
C SER A 524 38.73 16.41 6.85
N MET A 525 38.62 16.26 5.53
CA MET A 525 37.32 16.31 4.86
C MET A 525 36.49 15.05 5.09
N HIS A 526 35.18 15.17 4.88
CA HIS A 526 34.25 14.06 4.99
C HIS A 526 34.66 12.92 4.04
N VAL A 527 34.64 11.71 4.58
CA VAL A 527 34.95 10.46 3.86
C VAL A 527 33.69 9.91 3.21
N THR A 528 32.58 9.94 3.95
CA THR A 528 31.24 9.59 3.48
C THR A 528 30.32 10.79 3.62
N VAL A 529 29.44 11.01 2.63
CA VAL A 529 28.59 12.20 2.56
C VAL A 529 27.16 11.79 2.22
N PRO A 530 26.27 11.65 3.22
CA PRO A 530 24.87 11.35 2.99
C PRO A 530 24.14 12.55 2.35
N LEU A 531 23.41 12.29 1.27
CA LEU A 531 22.67 13.24 0.43
C LEU A 531 21.33 12.61 0.01
N ALA A 532 20.49 12.32 1.01
CA ALA A 532 19.21 11.62 0.85
C ALA A 532 19.38 10.29 0.10
N LEU A 533 18.91 10.16 -1.15
CA LEU A 533 18.99 8.92 -1.92
C LEU A 533 20.43 8.39 -2.08
N PHE A 534 21.40 9.29 -2.23
CA PHE A 534 22.79 8.96 -2.49
C PHE A 534 23.67 9.20 -1.26
N CYS A 535 24.67 8.35 -1.07
CA CYS A 535 25.81 8.60 -0.20
C CYS A 535 27.07 8.68 -1.07
N LEU A 536 27.80 9.78 -1.00
CA LEU A 536 29.07 9.88 -1.72
C LEU A 536 30.19 9.24 -0.91
N ASP A 537 30.98 8.40 -1.57
CA ASP A 537 32.25 7.89 -1.05
C ASP A 537 33.39 8.74 -1.64
N ALA A 538 34.00 9.55 -0.78
CA ALA A 538 35.09 10.45 -1.14
C ALA A 538 36.47 9.95 -0.68
N VAL A 539 36.59 8.71 -0.17
CA VAL A 539 37.86 8.14 0.32
C VAL A 539 38.96 8.30 -0.72
N GLN A 540 38.71 7.77 -1.91
CA GLN A 540 39.70 7.69 -2.99
C GLN A 540 40.06 9.07 -3.53
N LEU A 541 39.07 9.96 -3.69
CA LEU A 541 39.30 11.35 -4.08
C LEU A 541 40.18 12.10 -3.08
N ASN A 542 39.87 11.97 -1.77
CA ASN A 542 40.62 12.66 -0.73
C ASN A 542 42.07 12.13 -0.65
N GLU A 543 42.26 10.82 -0.82
CA GLU A 543 43.57 10.18 -0.87
C GLU A 543 44.40 10.67 -2.08
N GLU A 544 43.81 10.72 -3.27
CA GLU A 544 44.47 11.21 -4.48
C GLU A 544 44.91 12.67 -4.33
N LEU A 545 44.03 13.55 -3.84
CA LEU A 545 44.37 14.96 -3.59
C LEU A 545 45.48 15.11 -2.53
N CYS A 546 45.48 14.25 -1.51
CA CYS A 546 46.56 14.20 -0.51
C CYS A 546 47.89 13.75 -1.12
N ASN A 547 47.86 12.78 -2.03
CA ASN A 547 49.03 12.26 -2.73
C ASN A 547 49.60 13.30 -3.71
N GLN A 548 48.75 13.98 -4.47
CA GLN A 548 49.17 15.09 -5.34
C GLN A 548 49.83 16.22 -4.54
N THR A 549 49.24 16.61 -3.41
CA THR A 549 49.84 17.62 -2.51
C THR A 549 51.17 17.15 -1.94
N GLN A 550 51.30 15.86 -1.62
CA GLN A 550 52.54 15.26 -1.13
C GLN A 550 53.63 15.26 -2.21
N ASN A 551 53.30 14.93 -3.45
CA ASN A 551 54.23 14.96 -4.58
C ASN A 551 54.78 16.38 -4.83
N LEU A 552 53.94 17.41 -4.72
CA LEU A 552 54.38 18.82 -4.81
C LEU A 552 55.40 19.16 -3.72
N LYS A 553 55.16 18.70 -2.50
CA LYS A 553 56.05 18.92 -1.36
C LYS A 553 57.38 18.19 -1.53
N ASP A 554 57.35 16.94 -1.97
CA ASP A 554 58.54 16.13 -2.18
C ASP A 554 59.43 16.70 -3.28
N ARG A 555 58.83 17.31 -4.31
CA ARG A 555 59.56 18.00 -5.38
C ARG A 555 60.32 19.23 -4.88
N LEU A 556 59.78 20.00 -3.93
CA LEU A 556 60.50 21.11 -3.27
C LEU A 556 61.66 20.58 -2.42
N ILE A 557 61.42 19.52 -1.64
CA ILE A 557 62.44 18.90 -0.79
C ILE A 557 63.59 18.35 -1.63
N GLU A 558 63.27 17.64 -2.71
CA GLU A 558 64.27 17.06 -3.61
C GLU A 558 65.14 18.14 -4.28
N PHE A 559 64.54 19.26 -4.69
CA PHE A 559 65.28 20.41 -5.23
C PHE A 559 66.31 20.94 -4.22
N GLU A 560 65.89 21.18 -2.98
CA GLU A 560 66.77 21.71 -1.93
C GLU A 560 67.86 20.71 -1.54
N VAL A 561 67.53 19.41 -1.47
CA VAL A 561 68.52 18.34 -1.25
C VAL A 561 69.55 18.31 -2.38
N MET A 562 69.12 18.50 -3.63
CA MET A 562 70.00 18.53 -4.79
C MET A 562 70.92 19.77 -4.80
N GLU A 563 70.41 20.95 -4.47
CA GLU A 563 71.21 22.16 -4.34
C GLU A 563 72.22 22.06 -3.19
N ASN A 564 71.81 21.57 -2.02
CA ASN A 564 72.72 21.31 -0.90
C ASN A 564 73.81 20.29 -1.25
N ARG A 565 73.48 19.22 -1.97
CA ARG A 565 74.48 18.26 -2.48
C ARG A 565 75.49 18.92 -3.41
N LYS A 566 75.07 19.84 -4.29
CA LYS A 566 75.98 20.60 -5.17
C LYS A 566 76.88 21.54 -4.39
N LEU A 567 76.34 22.26 -3.42
CA LEU A 567 77.10 23.16 -2.54
C LEU A 567 78.12 22.38 -1.71
N ASN A 568 77.73 21.28 -1.08
CA ASN A 568 78.65 20.43 -0.32
C ASN A 568 79.78 19.87 -1.19
N LYS A 569 79.49 19.47 -2.44
CA LYS A 569 80.54 19.06 -3.39
C LYS A 569 81.50 20.21 -3.72
N ARG A 570 81.00 21.44 -3.90
CA ARG A 570 81.84 22.64 -4.13
C ARG A 570 82.71 22.96 -2.92
N TYR A 571 82.16 22.95 -1.71
CA TYR A 571 82.93 23.17 -0.48
C TYR A 571 83.97 22.09 -0.26
N MET A 572 83.64 20.82 -0.55
CA MET A 572 84.60 19.72 -0.49
C MET A 572 85.75 19.93 -1.50
N LEU A 573 85.45 20.30 -2.74
CA LEU A 573 86.46 20.64 -3.75
C LEU A 573 87.33 21.83 -3.32
N LEU A 574 86.73 22.88 -2.77
CA LEU A 574 87.45 24.04 -2.25
C LEU A 574 88.36 23.66 -1.07
N ALA A 575 87.87 22.84 -0.13
CA ALA A 575 88.65 22.34 0.98
C ALA A 575 89.83 21.48 0.49
N CYS A 576 89.62 20.60 -0.49
CA CYS A 576 90.69 19.83 -1.13
C CYS A 576 91.72 20.74 -1.82
N MET A 577 91.28 21.80 -2.51
CA MET A 577 92.18 22.78 -3.13
C MET A 577 92.99 23.56 -2.08
N VAL A 578 92.36 24.01 -0.99
CA VAL A 578 93.04 24.70 0.11
C VAL A 578 94.05 23.78 0.80
N LEU A 579 93.69 22.51 1.04
CA LEU A 579 94.61 21.49 1.56
C LEU A 579 95.78 21.25 0.60
N ALA A 580 95.52 21.16 -0.71
CA ALA A 580 96.57 20.99 -1.70
C ALA A 580 97.54 22.18 -1.74
N VAL A 581 97.04 23.42 -1.64
CA VAL A 581 97.87 24.63 -1.54
C VAL A 581 98.65 24.64 -0.22
N TYR A 582 98.04 24.27 0.89
CA TYR A 582 98.71 24.21 2.20
C TYR A 582 99.83 23.16 2.21
N ILE A 583 99.59 21.99 1.63
CA ILE A 583 100.60 20.94 1.44
C ILE A 583 101.72 21.43 0.51
N ALA A 584 101.40 22.14 -0.58
CA ALA A 584 102.40 22.70 -1.49
C ALA A 584 103.28 23.76 -0.80
N VAL A 585 102.70 24.62 0.04
CA VAL A 585 103.44 25.63 0.84
C VAL A 585 104.32 24.95 1.90
N LEU A 586 103.82 23.92 2.57
CA LEU A 586 104.62 23.13 3.52
C LEU A 586 105.80 22.44 2.83
N ASN A 587 105.57 21.82 1.67
CA ASN A 587 106.63 21.20 0.88
C ASN A 587 107.66 22.23 0.39
N TRP A 588 107.23 23.42 -0.04
CA TRP A 588 108.13 24.50 -0.41
C TRP A 588 108.99 24.98 0.76
N ASN A 589 108.39 25.15 1.95
CA ASN A 589 109.13 25.54 3.15
C ASN A 589 110.14 24.45 3.60
N LEU A 590 109.76 23.17 3.49
CA LEU A 590 110.66 22.03 3.72
C LEU A 590 111.80 21.97 2.70
N GLU A 591 111.56 22.30 1.43
CA GLU A 591 112.62 22.41 0.42
C GLU A 591 113.58 23.57 0.71
N GLN A 592 113.07 24.72 1.17
CA GLN A 592 113.90 25.87 1.55
C GLN A 592 114.73 25.60 2.82
N GLU A 593 114.19 24.90 3.82
CA GLU A 593 114.97 24.44 4.99
C GLU A 593 116.04 23.41 4.60
N ASN A 594 115.74 22.48 3.69
CA ASN A 594 116.72 21.52 3.18
C ASN A 594 117.84 22.17 2.34
N LEU A 595 117.53 23.29 1.66
CA LEU A 595 118.52 24.12 0.96
C LEU A 595 119.44 24.89 1.92
N LEU A 596 118.98 25.27 3.12
CA LEU A 596 119.80 25.90 4.16
C LEU A 596 120.66 24.91 4.97
N LEU A 597 120.30 23.62 5.01
CA LEU A 597 120.99 22.58 5.80
C LEU A 597 121.92 21.63 5.01
N GLY A 598 122.06 21.80 3.69
CA GLY A 598 123.11 21.16 2.91
C GLY A 598 123.16 19.62 3.00
N ARG A 599 122.03 18.93 2.79
CA ARG A 599 122.02 17.46 2.63
C ARG A 599 121.46 17.02 1.28
N ARG A 600 122.19 16.11 0.62
CA ARG A 600 121.91 15.55 -0.71
C ARG A 600 120.74 14.54 -0.70
N LYS A 601 119.89 14.67 -1.73
CA LYS A 601 119.03 13.68 -2.43
C LYS A 601 118.57 12.42 -1.67
N ILE A 602 117.25 12.27 -1.56
CA ILE A 602 116.56 10.96 -1.66
C ILE A 602 115.49 11.08 -2.75
N THR A 603 115.62 10.19 -3.73
CA THR A 603 114.71 9.89 -4.83
C THR A 603 113.50 9.08 -4.36
N GLU A 604 112.41 9.18 -5.14
CA GLU A 604 111.15 8.42 -5.07
C GLU A 604 110.05 8.95 -4.14
N PHE A 605 109.14 9.76 -4.69
CA PHE A 605 107.72 9.71 -4.33
C PHE A 605 106.86 9.86 -5.59
N LEU A 606 106.30 8.73 -6.02
CA LEU A 606 105.18 8.65 -6.98
C LEU A 606 103.92 9.29 -6.36
N PRO A 607 102.97 9.78 -7.17
CA PRO A 607 101.78 10.45 -6.69
C PRO A 607 100.76 9.43 -6.16
N LEU A 608 100.63 9.33 -4.85
CA LEU A 608 99.55 8.59 -4.17
C LEU A 608 98.70 9.57 -3.36
N CYS A 609 97.80 10.25 -4.07
CA CYS A 609 96.64 10.92 -3.48
C CYS A 609 95.40 10.61 -4.35
N ILE A 610 95.18 9.33 -4.62
CA ILE A 610 93.86 8.78 -4.96
C ILE A 610 93.67 7.63 -3.98
N PHE A 611 92.99 7.90 -2.85
CA PHE A 611 92.18 6.96 -2.08
C PHE A 611 91.79 7.65 -0.76
N PHE A 612 90.65 8.32 -0.75
CA PHE A 612 89.86 8.47 0.47
C PHE A 612 88.68 7.49 0.36
N PRO A 613 88.53 6.53 1.29
CA PRO A 613 87.37 5.66 1.33
C PRO A 613 86.16 6.40 1.92
N MET A 614 84.99 5.98 1.45
CA MET A 614 83.64 6.38 1.81
C MET A 614 83.41 6.77 3.29
N TYR A 615 82.58 7.80 3.51
CA TYR A 615 81.53 7.70 4.51
C TYR A 615 80.17 7.95 3.85
N ASN A 616 79.43 6.85 3.69
CA ASN A 616 77.98 6.84 3.55
C ASN A 616 77.40 7.47 4.82
N VAL A 617 76.69 8.58 4.67
CA VAL A 617 75.70 9.02 5.67
C VAL A 617 74.35 8.80 5.01
N LYS A 618 73.62 7.82 5.55
CA LYS A 618 72.20 7.59 5.28
C LYS A 618 71.37 8.78 5.76
#